data_AF-A0A2E2N740-F1
#
_entry.id   AF-A0A2E2N740-F1
#
_cell.length_a   1.000
_cell.length_b   1.000
_cell.length_c   1.000
_cell.angle_alpha   90.00
_cell.angle_beta   90.00
_cell.angle_gamma   90.00
#
_symmetry.space_group_name_H-M   'P 1'
#
loop_
_entity.id
_entity.type
_entity.pdbx_description
1 polymer ?
#
loop_
_entity_poly.entity_id
_entity_poly.type
_entity_poly.pdbx_seq_one_letter_code
_entity_poly.pdbx_strand_id
1 'polypeptide(L)'
;MIELLVVIAIIALILAILLPSLGAARGTARAAVCQSNTRQIVNLASAYFADHRGAIMGAPTTSGWDAMAGPNGRLEHDGSGSGRRRVIDRKPTFNGVAVQAYDWMGPLVHASGVAAPGDGVQVVEGETHDELRAERFDWYRSSSGFLQCPENTGLATPFPAATEGEVWKAGTMIPYALSTQFTSTKDADPFGTEQRHNDRRDYAPRIDLVGPGSMKAFLFEGHRYARLLAGPDFHHALDAPFGGAFGDTGPWYNRSKALDRTYAPGEPQRALFGSNSFSARDTRALGFRHNRKPKGELYDDVYGVVTFFDGHSEIMSDLEATNPTYWFPTGSKLGGPSEFWESTRARFPNLLTGEAISP
;
A
#
# COMPACT_ATOMS: atom_id res chain seq x y z
N MET A 1 -39.98 -46.05 -1.61
CA MET A 1 -38.84 -45.59 -0.79
C MET A 1 -37.54 -45.51 -1.60
N ILE A 2 -37.21 -46.52 -2.43
CA ILE A 2 -36.01 -46.50 -3.29
C ILE A 2 -35.97 -45.34 -4.30
N GLU A 3 -37.13 -44.97 -4.87
CA GLU A 3 -37.24 -43.86 -5.84
C GLU A 3 -36.76 -42.53 -5.27
N LEU A 4 -37.04 -42.25 -3.99
CA LEU A 4 -36.61 -41.01 -3.33
C LEU A 4 -35.10 -41.01 -3.06
N LEU A 5 -34.53 -42.18 -2.74
CA LEU A 5 -33.09 -42.32 -2.45
C LEU A 5 -32.24 -42.08 -3.69
N VAL A 6 -32.67 -42.57 -4.86
CA VAL A 6 -31.95 -42.35 -6.13
C VAL A 6 -31.91 -40.87 -6.48
N VAL A 7 -33.03 -40.15 -6.30
CA VAL A 7 -33.09 -38.70 -6.58
C VAL A 7 -32.13 -37.91 -5.69
N ILE A 8 -32.10 -38.21 -4.38
CA ILE A 8 -31.18 -37.54 -3.46
C ILE A 8 -29.72 -37.84 -3.82
N ALA A 9 -29.41 -39.08 -4.21
CA ALA A 9 -28.06 -39.45 -4.65
C ALA A 9 -27.60 -38.65 -5.89
N ILE A 10 -28.50 -38.43 -6.86
CA ILE A 10 -28.19 -37.64 -8.06
C ILE A 10 -27.99 -36.16 -7.70
N ILE A 11 -28.85 -35.58 -6.86
CA ILE A 11 -28.71 -34.18 -6.40
C ILE A 11 -27.39 -34.00 -5.65
N ALA A 12 -27.04 -34.93 -4.75
CA ALA A 12 -25.79 -34.89 -4.00
C ALA A 12 -24.56 -34.94 -4.93
N LEU A 13 -24.60 -35.79 -5.96
CA LEU A 13 -23.53 -35.88 -6.97
C LEU A 13 -23.37 -34.57 -7.74
N ILE A 14 -24.46 -33.96 -8.19
CA ILE A 14 -24.43 -32.69 -8.92
C ILE A 14 -23.88 -31.57 -8.03
N LEU A 15 -24.35 -31.48 -6.78
CA LEU A 15 -23.84 -30.48 -5.83
C LEU A 15 -22.35 -30.66 -5.52
N ALA A 16 -21.86 -31.90 -5.43
CA ALA A 16 -20.45 -32.18 -5.21
C ALA A 16 -19.54 -31.61 -6.31
N ILE A 17 -20.03 -31.58 -7.56
CA ILE A 17 -19.29 -31.03 -8.72
C ILE A 17 -19.50 -29.50 -8.84
N LEU A 18 -20.66 -28.98 -8.44
CA LEU A 18 -20.99 -27.55 -8.53
C LEU A 18 -20.33 -26.69 -7.45
N LEU A 19 -20.20 -27.18 -6.21
CA LEU A 19 -19.67 -26.35 -5.11
C LEU A 19 -18.22 -25.88 -5.33
N PRO A 20 -17.28 -26.72 -5.81
CA PRO A 20 -15.91 -26.28 -6.10
C PRO A 20 -15.85 -25.22 -7.20
N SER A 21 -16.63 -25.41 -8.28
CA SER A 21 -16.66 -24.46 -9.41
C SER A 21 -17.27 -23.11 -9.02
N LEU A 22 -18.33 -23.10 -8.21
CA LEU A 22 -18.91 -21.88 -7.68
C LEU A 22 -17.95 -21.13 -6.74
N GLY A 23 -17.17 -21.88 -5.94
CA GLY A 23 -16.12 -21.30 -5.09
C GLY A 23 -15.06 -20.56 -5.91
N ALA A 24 -14.55 -21.19 -6.97
CA ALA A 24 -13.59 -20.57 -7.88
C ALA A 24 -14.16 -19.34 -8.60
N ALA A 25 -15.38 -19.44 -9.13
CA ALA A 25 -16.05 -18.33 -9.81
C ALA A 25 -16.26 -17.11 -8.88
N ARG A 26 -16.61 -17.34 -7.61
CA ARG A 26 -16.74 -16.27 -6.60
C ARG A 26 -15.40 -15.60 -6.32
N GLY A 27 -14.30 -16.35 -6.26
CA GLY A 27 -12.95 -15.78 -6.10
C GLY A 27 -12.59 -14.88 -7.28
N THR A 28 -12.74 -15.36 -8.51
CA THR A 28 -12.49 -14.54 -9.71
C THR A 28 -13.35 -13.28 -9.74
N ALA A 29 -14.63 -13.36 -9.35
CA ALA A 29 -15.50 -12.19 -9.27
C ALA A 29 -15.03 -11.17 -8.23
N ARG A 30 -14.58 -11.62 -7.05
CA ARG A 30 -14.06 -10.73 -6.00
C ARG A 30 -12.75 -10.08 -6.41
N ALA A 31 -11.83 -10.82 -7.03
CA ALA A 31 -10.59 -10.28 -7.57
C ALA A 31 -10.87 -9.19 -8.64
N ALA A 32 -11.85 -9.41 -9.51
CA ALA A 32 -12.28 -8.41 -10.50
C ALA A 32 -12.84 -7.14 -9.85
N VAL A 33 -13.57 -7.28 -8.73
CA VAL A 33 -14.03 -6.13 -7.93
C VAL A 33 -12.85 -5.40 -7.29
N CYS A 34 -11.88 -6.10 -6.69
CA CYS A 34 -10.70 -5.47 -6.10
C CYS A 34 -9.89 -4.69 -7.15
N GLN A 35 -9.68 -5.26 -8.34
CA GLN A 35 -9.06 -4.54 -9.47
C GLN A 35 -9.87 -3.33 -9.91
N SER A 36 -11.19 -3.44 -10.00
CA SER A 36 -12.07 -2.30 -10.34
C SER A 36 -11.93 -1.17 -9.32
N ASN A 37 -11.90 -1.51 -8.05
CA ASN A 37 -11.79 -0.56 -6.94
C ASN A 37 -10.43 0.16 -6.96
N THR A 38 -9.32 -0.56 -7.13
CA THR A 38 -7.99 0.09 -7.22
C THR A 38 -7.86 1.00 -8.43
N ARG A 39 -8.44 0.62 -9.58
CA ARG A 39 -8.51 1.52 -10.76
C ARG A 39 -9.29 2.80 -10.49
N GLN A 40 -10.41 2.72 -9.75
CA GLN A 40 -11.16 3.90 -9.34
C GLN A 40 -10.32 4.85 -8.47
N ILE A 41 -9.50 4.31 -7.56
CA ILE A 41 -8.57 5.11 -6.76
C ILE A 41 -7.60 5.89 -7.67
N VAL A 42 -7.02 5.24 -8.68
CA VAL A 42 -6.09 5.91 -9.61
C VAL A 42 -6.80 6.96 -10.46
N ASN A 43 -8.00 6.68 -10.95
CA ASN A 43 -8.75 7.67 -11.73
C ASN A 43 -9.04 8.94 -10.92
N LEU A 44 -9.43 8.78 -9.65
CA LEU A 44 -9.59 9.91 -8.72
C LEU A 44 -8.24 10.60 -8.46
N ALA A 45 -7.14 9.84 -8.36
CA ALA A 45 -5.80 10.37 -8.19
C ALA A 45 -5.37 11.20 -9.41
N SER A 46 -5.65 10.74 -10.63
CA SER A 46 -5.36 11.47 -11.86
C SER A 46 -6.11 12.81 -11.93
N ALA A 47 -7.38 12.84 -11.53
CA ALA A 47 -8.14 14.07 -11.41
C ALA A 47 -7.48 15.02 -10.39
N TYR A 48 -7.11 14.48 -9.22
CA TYR A 48 -6.40 15.25 -8.20
C TYR A 48 -5.08 15.84 -8.73
N PHE A 49 -4.26 15.06 -9.45
CA PHE A 49 -3.00 15.53 -10.02
C PHE A 49 -3.21 16.70 -10.98
N ALA A 50 -4.26 16.63 -11.82
CA ALA A 50 -4.60 17.70 -12.75
C ALA A 50 -4.93 19.00 -12.01
N ASP A 51 -5.72 18.91 -10.93
CA ASP A 51 -6.11 20.07 -10.14
C ASP A 51 -4.96 20.64 -9.29
N HIS A 52 -3.98 19.80 -8.94
CA HIS A 52 -2.87 20.14 -8.03
C HIS A 52 -1.51 20.30 -8.74
N ARG A 53 -1.51 20.76 -10.00
CA ARG A 53 -0.29 21.04 -10.79
C ARG A 53 0.68 19.86 -10.89
N GLY A 54 0.12 18.65 -10.98
CA GLY A 54 0.85 17.40 -11.09
C GLY A 54 1.42 16.88 -9.77
N ALA A 55 1.13 17.51 -8.62
CA ALA A 55 1.60 17.01 -7.33
C ALA A 55 0.98 15.64 -7.01
N ILE A 56 1.83 14.68 -6.64
CA ILE A 56 1.38 13.31 -6.34
C ILE A 56 0.85 13.28 -4.91
N MET A 57 -0.42 12.92 -4.75
CA MET A 57 -1.06 12.68 -3.44
C MET A 57 -0.18 11.80 -2.55
N GLY A 58 -0.09 12.13 -1.27
CA GLY A 58 0.82 11.49 -0.33
C GLY A 58 2.26 12.02 -0.35
N ALA A 59 2.59 12.93 -1.27
CA ALA A 59 3.77 13.79 -1.14
C ALA A 59 3.60 14.77 0.03
N PRO A 60 4.69 15.30 0.63
CA PRO A 60 4.64 16.25 1.73
C PRO A 60 3.79 17.52 1.50
N THR A 61 3.46 17.83 0.26
CA THR A 61 2.62 18.98 -0.16
C THR A 61 1.16 18.63 -0.44
N THR A 62 0.79 17.34 -0.38
CA THR A 62 -0.52 16.80 -0.80
C THR A 62 -0.93 15.55 -0.01
N SER A 63 -0.43 15.43 1.21
CA SER A 63 -0.75 14.35 2.13
C SER A 63 -1.43 14.91 3.38
N GLY A 64 -1.81 14.02 4.30
CA GLY A 64 -2.25 14.43 5.64
C GLY A 64 -1.30 15.38 6.36
N TRP A 65 0.00 15.38 6.02
CA TRP A 65 0.96 16.35 6.53
C TRP A 65 0.59 17.81 6.20
N ASP A 66 0.12 18.07 4.99
CA ASP A 66 -0.32 19.40 4.57
C ASP A 66 -1.57 19.84 5.35
N ALA A 67 -2.48 18.92 5.64
CA ALA A 67 -3.64 19.18 6.49
C ALA A 67 -3.30 19.40 7.97
N MET A 68 -2.18 18.85 8.45
CA MET A 68 -1.71 19.03 9.82
C MET A 68 -0.88 20.30 10.05
N ALA A 69 -0.43 20.99 8.99
CA ALA A 69 0.42 22.18 9.10
C ALA A 69 -0.30 23.40 9.71
N GLY A 70 -1.63 23.34 9.91
CA GLY A 70 -2.41 24.43 10.48
C GLY A 70 -2.50 25.67 9.58
N PRO A 71 -3.21 26.73 10.01
CA PRO A 71 -3.47 27.92 9.20
C PRO A 71 -2.23 28.80 8.92
N ASN A 72 -1.10 28.54 9.59
CA ASN A 72 0.13 29.34 9.46
C ASN A 72 1.07 28.85 8.33
N GLY A 73 0.67 27.80 7.60
CA GLY A 73 1.32 27.39 6.36
C GLY A 73 2.56 26.48 6.54
N ARG A 74 3.00 25.91 5.42
CA ARG A 74 4.09 24.92 5.33
C ARG A 74 5.45 25.59 5.09
N LEU A 75 6.54 24.95 5.50
CA LEU A 75 7.88 25.25 5.01
C LEU A 75 8.19 24.45 3.72
N GLU A 76 8.35 25.12 2.58
CA GLU A 76 8.76 24.51 1.29
C GLU A 76 10.20 24.83 0.93
N HIS A 77 10.91 23.90 0.27
CA HIS A 77 12.22 24.21 -0.30
C HIS A 77 12.05 25.24 -1.44
N ASP A 78 12.77 26.36 -1.37
CA ASP A 78 12.56 27.51 -2.27
C ASP A 78 13.08 27.31 -3.72
N GLY A 79 13.49 26.10 -4.07
CA GLY A 79 14.02 25.76 -5.39
C GLY A 79 15.42 26.30 -5.68
N SER A 80 16.08 26.96 -4.73
CA SER A 80 17.40 27.59 -4.95
C SER A 80 18.59 26.63 -4.85
N GLY A 81 18.36 25.35 -4.51
CA GLY A 81 19.43 24.39 -4.18
C GLY A 81 20.23 24.74 -2.92
N SER A 82 19.88 25.81 -2.19
CA SER A 82 20.63 26.29 -1.04
C SER A 82 20.09 25.82 0.32
N GLY A 83 19.18 24.82 0.34
CA GLY A 83 18.54 24.32 1.57
C GLY A 83 17.60 25.32 2.25
N ARG A 84 17.25 26.43 1.59
CA ARG A 84 16.39 27.47 2.13
C ARG A 84 14.92 27.03 2.10
N ARG A 85 14.24 27.25 3.22
CA ARG A 85 12.81 26.94 3.40
C ARG A 85 11.99 28.23 3.37
N ARG A 86 10.96 28.30 2.55
CA ARG A 86 9.99 29.38 2.44
C ARG A 86 8.69 29.00 3.15
N VAL A 87 8.14 29.90 3.95
CA VAL A 87 6.77 29.78 4.47
C VAL A 87 5.79 29.97 3.32
N ILE A 88 4.96 28.97 3.08
CA ILE A 88 3.87 29.02 2.13
C ILE A 88 2.57 29.05 2.90
N ASP A 89 1.95 30.22 2.87
CA ASP A 89 0.54 30.41 3.20
C ASP A 89 -0.32 29.80 2.07
N ARG A 90 -0.54 28.49 2.15
CA ARG A 90 -1.41 27.74 1.23
C ARG A 90 -2.50 27.07 2.05
N LYS A 91 -3.75 27.16 1.56
CA LYS A 91 -4.87 26.41 2.13
C LYS A 91 -4.61 24.91 2.03
N PRO A 92 -4.86 24.12 3.10
CA PRO A 92 -4.73 22.67 3.07
C PRO A 92 -5.43 22.03 1.88
N THR A 93 -4.84 20.94 1.41
CA THR A 93 -5.35 20.13 0.29
C THR A 93 -6.67 19.41 0.59
N PHE A 94 -7.08 19.32 1.85
CA PHE A 94 -8.46 19.01 2.22
C PHE A 94 -8.86 19.63 3.56
N ASN A 95 -10.16 19.77 3.75
CA ASN A 95 -10.76 20.40 4.93
C ASN A 95 -11.16 19.34 5.98
N GLY A 96 -10.24 18.97 6.87
CA GLY A 96 -10.57 18.08 8.00
C GLY A 96 -9.36 17.52 8.74
N VAL A 97 -9.63 16.57 9.64
CA VAL A 97 -8.60 15.88 10.42
C VAL A 97 -7.95 14.76 9.61
N ALA A 98 -6.65 14.85 9.36
CA ALA A 98 -5.88 13.77 8.73
C ALA A 98 -5.65 12.60 9.68
N VAL A 99 -5.78 11.37 9.18
CA VAL A 99 -5.48 10.18 9.99
C VAL A 99 -4.00 10.15 10.40
N GLN A 100 -3.08 10.48 9.47
CA GLN A 100 -1.63 10.53 9.68
C GLN A 100 -0.96 11.45 8.65
N ALA A 101 0.34 11.71 8.81
CA ALA A 101 1.16 12.43 7.82
C ALA A 101 1.09 11.86 6.40
N TYR A 102 0.92 10.53 6.28
CA TYR A 102 0.85 9.83 5.01
C TYR A 102 -0.57 9.62 4.48
N ASP A 103 -1.57 10.22 5.12
CA ASP A 103 -2.97 10.09 4.69
C ASP A 103 -3.17 10.75 3.32
N TRP A 104 -2.99 9.96 2.26
CA TRP A 104 -3.29 10.35 0.88
C TRP A 104 -4.77 10.13 0.54
N MET A 105 -5.52 9.42 1.39
CA MET A 105 -6.93 9.13 1.18
C MET A 105 -7.81 10.33 1.51
N GLY A 106 -7.44 11.12 2.53
CA GLY A 106 -8.16 12.35 2.90
C GLY A 106 -8.34 13.32 1.73
N PRO A 107 -7.24 13.74 1.06
CA PRO A 107 -7.32 14.56 -0.15
C PRO A 107 -8.16 13.94 -1.27
N LEU A 108 -8.05 12.62 -1.47
CA LEU A 108 -8.78 11.91 -2.52
C LEU A 108 -10.30 11.88 -2.27
N VAL A 109 -10.69 11.60 -1.03
CA VAL A 109 -12.09 11.55 -0.59
C VAL A 109 -12.70 12.95 -0.61
N HIS A 110 -11.94 13.97 -0.21
CA HIS A 110 -12.36 15.35 -0.35
C HIS A 110 -12.59 15.73 -1.82
N ALA A 111 -11.66 15.35 -2.71
CA ALA A 111 -11.79 15.60 -4.15
C ALA A 111 -12.95 14.85 -4.80
N SER A 112 -13.36 13.69 -4.26
CA SER A 112 -14.54 12.95 -4.74
C SER A 112 -15.86 13.54 -4.26
N GLY A 113 -15.84 14.54 -3.36
CA GLY A 113 -17.02 15.18 -2.80
C GLY A 113 -17.76 14.34 -1.76
N VAL A 114 -17.16 13.25 -1.29
CA VAL A 114 -17.74 12.39 -0.24
C VAL A 114 -17.39 12.96 1.13
N ALA A 115 -18.40 13.21 1.96
CA ALA A 115 -18.18 13.63 3.33
C ALA A 115 -17.58 12.50 4.17
N ALA A 116 -16.54 12.82 4.94
CA ALA A 116 -15.83 11.89 5.81
C ALA A 116 -15.79 12.38 7.27
N PRO A 117 -15.64 11.47 8.26
CA PRO A 117 -15.52 11.86 9.67
C PRO A 117 -14.39 12.86 9.91
N GLY A 118 -14.67 13.92 10.67
CA GLY A 118 -13.70 14.98 10.93
C GLY A 118 -13.53 16.00 9.80
N ASP A 119 -14.33 15.96 8.73
CA ASP A 119 -14.41 17.06 7.76
C ASP A 119 -14.90 18.36 8.43
N GLY A 120 -14.31 19.49 8.06
CA GLY A 120 -14.67 20.81 8.58
C GLY A 120 -14.17 21.13 9.99
N VAL A 121 -13.58 20.15 10.69
CA VAL A 121 -12.93 20.36 11.99
C VAL A 121 -11.62 21.13 11.78
N GLN A 122 -11.44 22.22 12.53
CA GLN A 122 -10.23 23.03 12.49
C GLN A 122 -9.12 22.32 13.26
N VAL A 123 -7.96 22.15 12.63
CA VAL A 123 -6.78 21.57 13.29
C VAL A 123 -6.17 22.62 14.23
N VAL A 124 -6.20 22.32 15.52
CA VAL A 124 -5.57 23.14 16.57
C VAL A 124 -4.18 22.58 16.86
N GLU A 125 -3.19 23.47 16.96
CA GLU A 125 -1.81 23.09 17.30
C GLU A 125 -1.78 22.37 18.67
N GLY A 126 -1.18 21.18 18.70
CA GLY A 126 -1.07 20.36 19.91
C GLY A 126 -2.21 19.36 20.12
N GLU A 127 -3.30 19.42 19.35
CA GLU A 127 -4.40 18.46 19.44
C GLU A 127 -4.25 17.33 18.42
N THR A 128 -4.14 16.09 18.92
CA THR A 128 -3.96 14.91 18.05
C THR A 128 -5.25 14.44 17.40
N HIS A 129 -6.42 14.79 17.93
CA HIS A 129 -7.74 14.35 17.43
C HIS A 129 -7.87 12.83 17.24
N ASP A 130 -7.30 12.03 18.15
CA ASP A 130 -7.18 10.57 17.99
C ASP A 130 -8.54 9.86 17.78
N GLU A 131 -9.61 10.31 18.43
CA GLU A 131 -10.96 9.76 18.24
C GLU A 131 -11.46 9.93 16.80
N LEU A 132 -11.40 11.15 16.27
CA LEU A 132 -11.83 11.45 14.89
C LEU A 132 -10.93 10.78 13.85
N ARG A 133 -9.63 10.66 14.14
CA ARG A 133 -8.68 9.97 13.26
C ARG A 133 -8.96 8.48 13.19
N ALA A 134 -9.22 7.86 14.34
CA ALA A 134 -9.62 6.46 14.41
C ALA A 134 -10.96 6.25 13.70
N GLU A 135 -11.95 7.12 13.91
CA GLU A 135 -13.25 7.08 13.21
C GLU A 135 -13.09 7.19 11.69
N ARG A 136 -12.28 8.15 11.22
CA ARG A 136 -11.98 8.32 9.78
C ARG A 136 -11.28 7.10 9.20
N PHE A 137 -10.32 6.51 9.93
CA PHE A 137 -9.63 5.30 9.48
C PHE A 137 -10.57 4.10 9.41
N ASP A 138 -11.45 3.92 10.40
CA ASP A 138 -12.51 2.91 10.40
C ASP A 138 -13.48 3.12 9.22
N TRP A 139 -13.81 4.38 8.92
CA TRP A 139 -14.64 4.74 7.78
C TRP A 139 -13.97 4.39 6.44
N TYR A 140 -12.67 4.66 6.26
CA TYR A 140 -11.93 4.21 5.08
C TYR A 140 -12.04 2.69 4.87
N ARG A 141 -12.00 1.93 5.97
CA ARG A 141 -11.99 0.45 5.96
C ARG A 141 -13.39 -0.17 5.78
N SER A 142 -14.45 0.56 6.16
CA SER A 142 -15.81 0.00 6.26
C SER A 142 -16.85 0.62 5.31
N SER A 143 -16.67 1.88 4.90
CA SER A 143 -17.78 2.69 4.38
C SER A 143 -17.47 3.44 3.07
N SER A 144 -16.19 3.49 2.66
CA SER A 144 -15.75 4.20 1.46
C SER A 144 -16.06 3.48 0.13
N GLY A 145 -16.41 2.20 0.17
CA GLY A 145 -16.75 1.35 -0.99
C GLY A 145 -15.55 1.03 -1.91
N PHE A 146 -14.92 2.03 -2.49
CA PHE A 146 -13.82 1.89 -3.47
C PHE A 146 -12.45 1.65 -2.82
N LEU A 147 -12.31 1.84 -1.50
CA LEU A 147 -11.08 1.46 -0.76
C LEU A 147 -11.16 0.05 -0.19
N GLN A 148 -12.24 -0.69 -0.45
CA GLN A 148 -12.43 -2.03 0.07
C GLN A 148 -12.03 -3.08 -0.95
N CYS A 149 -11.54 -4.21 -0.47
CA CYS A 149 -11.37 -5.40 -1.28
C CYS A 149 -12.12 -6.57 -0.64
N PRO A 150 -13.10 -7.19 -1.32
CA PRO A 150 -13.82 -8.34 -0.78
C PRO A 150 -12.98 -9.61 -0.57
N GLU A 151 -11.74 -9.67 -1.08
CA GLU A 151 -10.79 -10.77 -0.77
C GLU A 151 -9.94 -10.48 0.47
N ASN A 152 -9.99 -9.25 0.99
CA ASN A 152 -9.29 -8.86 2.19
C ASN A 152 -10.03 -9.33 3.44
N THR A 153 -9.58 -10.46 4.00
CA THR A 153 -10.18 -11.05 5.19
C THR A 153 -9.30 -11.02 6.44
N GLY A 154 -8.03 -10.62 6.32
CA GLY A 154 -7.18 -10.52 7.51
C GLY A 154 -7.46 -9.23 8.29
N LEU A 155 -7.23 -9.31 9.59
CA LEU A 155 -7.42 -8.17 10.48
C LEU A 155 -6.03 -7.69 10.90
N ALA A 156 -5.75 -6.41 10.65
CA ALA A 156 -4.58 -5.75 11.20
C ALA A 156 -4.93 -5.14 12.56
N THR A 157 -4.02 -5.28 13.52
CA THR A 157 -4.16 -4.69 14.86
C THR A 157 -3.36 -3.40 14.97
N PRO A 158 -3.75 -2.45 15.85
CA PRO A 158 -2.92 -1.27 16.13
C PRO A 158 -1.54 -1.69 16.66
N PHE A 159 -0.50 -0.90 16.34
CA PHE A 159 0.84 -1.03 16.92
C PHE A 159 1.08 0.10 17.94
N PRO A 160 1.50 -0.19 19.19
CA PRO A 160 1.57 -1.52 19.83
C PRO A 160 0.18 -2.15 19.96
N ALA A 161 0.10 -3.49 20.01
CA ALA A 161 -1.18 -4.20 20.11
C ALA A 161 -2.06 -3.62 21.23
N ALA A 162 -3.20 -3.05 20.83
CA ALA A 162 -4.11 -2.30 21.70
C ALA A 162 -4.70 -3.14 22.84
N THR A 163 -4.94 -2.51 23.99
CA THR A 163 -5.78 -3.07 25.06
C THR A 163 -7.26 -2.69 24.87
N GLU A 164 -8.15 -3.38 25.59
CA GLU A 164 -9.60 -3.09 25.57
C GLU A 164 -9.86 -1.65 26.04
N GLY A 165 -10.51 -0.84 25.19
CA GLY A 165 -10.82 0.58 25.46
C GLY A 165 -10.02 1.60 24.65
N GLU A 166 -9.04 1.19 23.85
CA GLU A 166 -8.35 2.09 22.91
C GLU A 166 -9.26 2.52 21.74
N VAL A 167 -9.06 3.75 21.25
CA VAL A 167 -9.82 4.32 20.12
C VAL A 167 -9.53 3.61 18.79
N TRP A 168 -8.32 3.07 18.63
CA TRP A 168 -7.87 2.36 17.44
C TRP A 168 -8.28 0.89 17.48
N LYS A 169 -9.02 0.44 16.47
CA LYS A 169 -9.60 -0.91 16.44
C LYS A 169 -8.97 -1.79 15.37
N ALA A 170 -8.87 -3.08 15.67
CA ALA A 170 -8.50 -4.08 14.68
C ALA A 170 -9.50 -4.08 13.50
N GLY A 171 -9.00 -4.31 12.29
CA GLY A 171 -9.85 -4.45 11.10
C GLY A 171 -9.06 -4.63 9.82
N THR A 172 -9.75 -4.74 8.69
CA THR A 172 -9.11 -4.94 7.38
C THR A 172 -8.23 -3.75 7.01
N MET A 173 -7.11 -4.02 6.34
CA MET A 173 -6.25 -2.93 5.83
C MET A 173 -6.84 -2.33 4.56
N ILE A 174 -6.63 -1.04 4.38
CA ILE A 174 -6.82 -0.36 3.11
C ILE A 174 -5.74 -0.79 2.08
N PRO A 175 -6.01 -0.66 0.76
CA PRO A 175 -4.95 -0.68 -0.24
C PRO A 175 -3.84 0.31 0.12
N TYR A 176 -2.60 -0.06 -0.14
CA TYR A 176 -1.41 0.75 0.17
C TYR A 176 -0.48 0.79 -1.05
N ALA A 177 0.74 1.30 -0.91
CA ALA A 177 1.80 1.28 -1.94
C ALA A 177 1.76 2.38 -3.00
N LEU A 178 1.40 3.58 -2.58
CA LEU A 178 2.14 4.75 -3.02
C LEU A 178 3.55 4.64 -2.45
N SER A 179 4.51 4.17 -3.25
CA SER A 179 5.89 4.02 -2.75
C SER A 179 6.42 5.37 -2.31
N THR A 180 7.08 5.41 -1.14
CA THR A 180 7.76 6.62 -0.65
C THR A 180 8.81 7.14 -1.63
N GLN A 181 9.28 6.30 -2.57
CA GLN A 181 10.17 6.71 -3.65
C GLN A 181 9.53 7.75 -4.59
N PHE A 182 8.20 7.69 -4.77
CA PHE A 182 7.45 8.65 -5.59
C PHE A 182 7.04 9.91 -4.82
N THR A 183 7.00 9.86 -3.49
CA THR A 183 6.42 10.94 -2.67
C THR A 183 7.43 11.78 -1.93
N SER A 184 8.66 11.29 -1.75
CA SER A 184 9.71 12.02 -1.03
C SER A 184 10.65 12.79 -1.97
N THR A 185 11.28 13.85 -1.45
CA THR A 185 12.30 14.66 -2.15
C THR A 185 13.71 14.06 -1.98
N LYS A 186 14.67 14.54 -2.78
CA LYS A 186 16.09 14.18 -2.74
C LYS A 186 16.74 14.46 -1.38
N ASP A 187 16.43 15.61 -0.81
CA ASP A 187 17.00 16.11 0.44
C ASP A 187 15.97 16.00 1.57
N ALA A 188 15.89 14.80 2.17
CA ALA A 188 15.27 14.52 3.47
C ALA A 188 14.17 15.51 3.93
N ASP A 189 12.94 15.30 3.47
CA ASP A 189 11.76 15.62 4.30
C ASP A 189 11.52 14.41 5.22
N PRO A 190 11.02 14.57 6.47
CA PRO A 190 10.92 13.50 7.46
C PRO A 190 9.94 12.37 7.07
N PHE A 191 9.31 12.49 5.90
CA PHE A 191 8.38 11.52 5.31
C PHE A 191 9.03 10.60 4.27
N GLY A 192 10.32 10.75 3.98
CA GLY A 192 11.07 9.77 3.22
C GLY A 192 11.46 8.61 4.11
N THR A 193 11.01 7.39 3.78
CA THR A 193 11.62 6.17 4.32
C THR A 193 13.14 6.26 4.16
N GLU A 194 13.88 5.95 5.22
CA GLU A 194 15.32 6.15 5.39
C GLU A 194 16.23 5.38 4.42
N GLN A 195 15.76 4.98 3.25
CA GLN A 195 16.60 4.46 2.18
C GLN A 195 17.32 5.60 1.46
N ARG A 196 18.21 6.23 2.22
CA ARG A 196 19.11 7.33 1.82
C ARG A 196 20.15 6.90 0.78
N HIS A 197 20.03 5.72 0.18
CA HIS A 197 21.07 5.09 -0.64
C HIS A 197 20.73 5.07 -2.14
N ASN A 198 19.49 5.40 -2.52
CA ASN A 198 19.07 5.47 -3.92
C ASN A 198 19.16 6.90 -4.44
N ASP A 199 19.87 7.11 -5.54
CA ASP A 199 20.00 8.40 -6.21
C ASP A 199 18.80 8.60 -7.15
N ARG A 200 17.86 9.43 -6.72
CA ARG A 200 16.67 9.84 -7.48
C ARG A 200 16.92 11.11 -8.31
N ARG A 201 18.18 11.54 -8.44
CA ARG A 201 18.61 12.78 -9.08
C ARG A 201 17.83 13.97 -8.50
N ASP A 202 17.34 14.86 -9.34
CA ASP A 202 16.58 16.05 -8.93
C ASP A 202 15.06 15.79 -8.96
N TYR A 203 14.63 14.54 -8.72
CA TYR A 203 13.22 14.18 -8.68
C TYR A 203 12.47 14.98 -7.62
N ALA A 204 11.40 15.62 -8.07
CA ALA A 204 10.36 16.19 -7.23
C ALA A 204 9.10 15.32 -7.33
N PRO A 205 8.31 15.13 -6.25
CA PRO A 205 7.08 14.34 -6.21
C PRO A 205 5.96 14.83 -7.15
N ARG A 206 6.15 14.63 -8.46
CA ARG A 206 5.26 15.10 -9.50
C ARG A 206 5.01 14.02 -10.56
N ILE A 207 3.77 13.94 -11.01
CA ILE A 207 3.32 12.93 -11.98
C ILE A 207 4.09 12.98 -13.29
N ASP A 208 4.51 14.17 -13.75
CA ASP A 208 5.30 14.32 -14.98
C ASP A 208 6.75 13.82 -14.85
N LEU A 209 7.21 13.53 -13.62
CA LEU A 209 8.58 13.10 -13.32
C LEU A 209 8.67 11.61 -12.92
N VAL A 210 7.55 10.89 -12.79
CA VAL A 210 7.58 9.46 -12.42
C VAL A 210 8.15 8.58 -13.53
N GLY A 211 8.01 9.01 -14.78
CA GLY A 211 8.28 8.20 -15.97
C GLY A 211 7.00 7.69 -16.64
N PRO A 212 7.09 6.64 -17.47
CA PRO A 212 5.91 6.07 -18.14
C PRO A 212 4.93 5.52 -17.10
N GLY A 213 3.75 6.13 -16.97
CA GLY A 213 2.77 5.76 -15.94
C GLY A 213 2.36 4.29 -15.97
N SER A 214 2.34 3.68 -17.16
CA SER A 214 2.09 2.25 -17.37
C SER A 214 3.18 1.31 -16.83
N MET A 215 4.31 1.84 -16.37
CA MET A 215 5.42 1.07 -15.80
C MET A 215 5.72 1.50 -14.37
N LYS A 216 4.89 2.35 -13.77
CA LYS A 216 5.05 2.85 -12.40
C LYS A 216 3.85 2.43 -11.56
N ALA A 217 4.10 1.57 -10.58
CA ALA A 217 3.08 1.13 -9.65
C ALA A 217 2.73 2.27 -8.70
N PHE A 218 1.43 2.50 -8.54
CA PHE A 218 0.86 3.52 -7.70
C PHE A 218 0.19 2.95 -6.45
N LEU A 219 -0.41 1.76 -6.57
CA LEU A 219 -1.10 1.07 -5.48
C LEU A 219 -0.87 -0.43 -5.55
N PHE A 220 -1.04 -1.05 -4.40
CA PHE A 220 -1.05 -2.46 -4.15
C PHE A 220 -2.17 -2.79 -3.16
N GLU A 221 -3.03 -3.75 -3.53
CA GLU A 221 -4.06 -4.28 -2.63
C GLU A 221 -3.49 -5.45 -1.83
N GLY A 222 -3.44 -5.31 -0.50
CA GLY A 222 -2.80 -6.30 0.37
C GLY A 222 -2.91 -6.08 1.87
N HIS A 223 -2.18 -6.86 2.67
CA HIS A 223 -1.93 -6.55 4.10
C HIS A 223 -0.58 -5.90 4.33
N ARG A 224 -0.57 -4.91 5.22
CA ARG A 224 0.62 -4.25 5.67
C ARG A 224 1.11 -4.80 7.01
N TYR A 225 2.41 -4.69 7.24
CA TYR A 225 3.18 -5.11 8.42
C TYR A 225 2.90 -6.53 8.88
N ALA A 226 2.84 -7.49 7.96
CA ALA A 226 2.91 -8.90 8.33
C ALA A 226 4.40 -9.32 8.37
N ARG A 227 4.84 -9.95 9.46
CA ARG A 227 6.21 -10.48 9.59
C ARG A 227 6.22 -11.94 9.99
N LEU A 228 7.35 -12.62 9.82
CA LEU A 228 7.53 -14.03 10.20
C LEU A 228 6.86 -14.46 11.52
N LEU A 229 6.99 -13.62 12.56
CA LEU A 229 6.51 -13.89 13.93
C LEU A 229 5.36 -12.96 14.37
N ALA A 230 4.82 -12.14 13.48
CA ALA A 230 3.79 -11.15 13.81
C ALA A 230 2.72 -11.09 12.71
N GLY A 231 1.45 -11.13 13.12
CA GLY A 231 0.33 -10.87 12.21
C GLY A 231 0.38 -9.45 11.66
N PRO A 232 -0.50 -9.11 10.70
CA PRO A 232 -0.61 -7.77 10.16
C PRO A 232 -0.87 -6.77 11.29
N ASP A 233 -0.16 -5.65 11.30
CA ASP A 233 -0.40 -4.53 12.19
C ASP A 233 -0.41 -3.19 11.43
N PHE A 234 -0.81 -2.11 12.11
CA PHE A 234 -0.68 -0.77 11.58
C PHE A 234 -0.24 0.20 12.67
N HIS A 235 0.73 1.04 12.33
CA HIS A 235 1.20 2.10 13.21
C HIS A 235 0.28 3.31 13.07
N HIS A 236 -0.32 3.78 14.16
CA HIS A 236 -1.35 4.83 14.14
C HIS A 236 -0.84 6.22 14.56
N ALA A 237 0.38 6.34 15.08
CA ALA A 237 1.00 7.64 15.39
C ALA A 237 1.01 8.61 14.20
N LEU A 238 0.87 9.92 14.45
CA LEU A 238 0.81 10.96 13.41
C LEU A 238 2.02 10.94 12.46
N ASP A 239 3.21 10.71 13.02
CA ASP A 239 4.53 10.73 12.37
C ASP A 239 5.08 9.31 12.13
N ALA A 240 4.19 8.30 12.10
CA ALA A 240 4.59 6.90 12.00
C ALA A 240 5.60 6.65 10.86
N PRO A 241 6.69 5.91 11.12
CA PRO A 241 7.73 5.70 10.13
C PRO A 241 7.27 4.80 8.99
N PHE A 242 8.05 4.75 7.91
CA PHE A 242 7.81 3.90 6.75
C PHE A 242 6.44 4.07 6.07
N GLY A 243 5.79 5.24 6.17
CA GLY A 243 4.50 5.48 5.52
C GLY A 243 3.25 5.15 6.37
N GLY A 244 3.40 4.91 7.68
CA GLY A 244 2.30 4.78 8.65
C GLY A 244 1.31 3.63 8.41
N ALA A 245 0.06 3.94 8.11
CA ALA A 245 -0.97 2.97 7.69
C ALA A 245 -1.24 3.01 6.16
N PHE A 246 -0.65 3.97 5.44
CA PHE A 246 -1.03 4.35 4.07
C PHE A 246 -0.03 3.99 2.95
N GLY A 247 1.29 3.90 3.18
CA GLY A 247 2.28 3.56 2.15
C GLY A 247 3.55 2.87 2.68
N ASP A 248 4.47 2.41 1.84
CA ASP A 248 5.76 1.82 2.26
C ASP A 248 6.85 2.13 1.21
N THR A 249 8.09 1.76 1.47
CA THR A 249 9.20 1.70 0.50
C THR A 249 8.85 0.92 -0.77
N GLY A 250 8.05 -0.14 -0.63
CA GLY A 250 7.64 -1.03 -1.72
C GLY A 250 8.07 -2.49 -1.47
N PRO A 251 7.49 -3.45 -2.22
CA PRO A 251 7.72 -4.89 -2.02
C PRO A 251 9.11 -5.38 -2.41
N TRP A 252 9.89 -4.57 -3.14
CA TRP A 252 11.25 -4.88 -3.58
C TRP A 252 12.28 -4.92 -2.45
N TYR A 253 12.03 -4.20 -1.36
CA TYR A 253 12.95 -4.02 -0.25
C TYR A 253 12.92 -5.20 0.72
N ASN A 254 14.07 -5.74 1.11
CA ASN A 254 14.13 -6.90 2.02
C ASN A 254 13.80 -6.61 3.48
N ARG A 255 13.55 -5.34 3.84
CA ARG A 255 12.94 -4.97 5.12
C ARG A 255 11.57 -4.34 4.95
N SER A 256 11.01 -4.45 3.74
CA SER A 256 9.65 -4.03 3.40
C SER A 256 8.68 -4.59 4.42
N LYS A 257 7.66 -3.78 4.68
CA LYS A 257 6.55 -4.12 5.57
C LYS A 257 5.27 -4.33 4.78
N ALA A 258 5.25 -3.89 3.53
CA ALA A 258 4.26 -4.19 2.51
C ALA A 258 4.28 -5.66 2.06
N LEU A 259 5.46 -6.28 2.00
CA LEU A 259 5.62 -7.67 1.61
C LEU A 259 6.83 -8.25 2.32
N ASP A 260 6.61 -9.08 3.34
CA ASP A 260 7.68 -9.86 3.95
C ASP A 260 7.84 -11.19 3.21
N ARG A 261 8.96 -11.35 2.50
CA ARG A 261 9.32 -12.59 1.80
C ARG A 261 10.28 -13.45 2.61
N THR A 262 10.63 -13.11 3.85
CA THR A 262 11.62 -13.83 4.69
C THR A 262 11.48 -15.35 4.67
N TYR A 263 10.25 -15.88 4.61
CA TYR A 263 9.97 -17.31 4.61
C TYR A 263 9.56 -17.90 3.25
N ALA A 264 9.58 -17.07 2.20
CA ALA A 264 9.33 -17.51 0.83
C ALA A 264 10.42 -18.51 0.39
N PRO A 265 10.09 -19.49 -0.47
CA PRO A 265 11.10 -20.39 -0.99
C PRO A 265 12.09 -19.63 -1.88
N GLY A 266 13.38 -19.88 -1.65
CA GLY A 266 14.48 -19.14 -2.26
C GLY A 266 15.12 -18.08 -1.35
N GLU A 267 14.46 -17.68 -0.25
CA GLU A 267 15.05 -16.75 0.72
C GLU A 267 15.87 -17.50 1.78
N PRO A 268 17.02 -16.94 2.22
CA PRO A 268 17.98 -17.63 3.08
C PRO A 268 17.42 -17.98 4.46
N GLN A 269 16.49 -17.18 4.97
CA GLN A 269 15.88 -17.41 6.29
C GLN A 269 14.96 -18.63 6.32
N ARG A 270 14.36 -19.05 5.20
CA ARG A 270 13.59 -20.30 5.13
C ARG A 270 14.46 -21.53 5.45
N ALA A 271 15.74 -21.51 5.05
CA ALA A 271 16.68 -22.59 5.34
C ALA A 271 17.10 -22.64 6.82
N LEU A 272 17.12 -21.49 7.51
CA LEU A 272 17.55 -21.37 8.91
C LEU A 272 16.51 -21.87 9.92
N PHE A 273 15.21 -21.71 9.63
CA PHE A 273 14.14 -22.12 10.53
C PHE A 273 13.53 -23.50 10.17
N GLY A 274 13.96 -24.12 9.07
CA GLY A 274 13.37 -25.34 8.52
C GLY A 274 11.93 -25.13 8.03
N SER A 275 11.42 -25.96 7.11
CA SER A 275 10.05 -25.82 6.56
C SER A 275 8.92 -26.06 7.57
N ASN A 276 9.24 -26.52 8.78
CA ASN A 276 8.29 -26.99 9.79
C ASN A 276 8.35 -26.20 11.11
N SER A 277 8.89 -24.99 11.14
CA SER A 277 8.86 -24.16 12.34
C SER A 277 7.42 -23.68 12.61
N PHE A 278 6.76 -24.26 13.62
CA PHE A 278 5.41 -23.89 14.05
C PHE A 278 5.24 -22.40 14.44
N SER A 279 6.35 -21.70 14.71
CA SER A 279 6.39 -20.26 15.01
C SER A 279 6.52 -19.36 13.77
N ALA A 280 7.02 -19.88 12.65
CA ALA A 280 7.30 -19.12 11.43
C ALA A 280 6.15 -19.30 10.42
N ARG A 281 5.54 -18.20 9.99
CA ARG A 281 4.46 -18.21 8.99
C ARG A 281 4.93 -17.58 7.69
N ASP A 282 4.55 -18.17 6.56
CA ASP A 282 4.65 -17.49 5.27
C ASP A 282 3.57 -16.39 5.22
N THR A 283 3.99 -15.16 5.52
CA THR A 283 3.10 -14.01 5.59
C THR A 283 2.75 -13.42 4.23
N ARG A 284 3.35 -13.94 3.15
CA ARG A 284 3.00 -13.51 1.80
C ARG A 284 1.52 -13.67 1.52
N ALA A 285 0.91 -14.77 1.97
CA ALA A 285 -0.54 -15.02 1.80
C ALA A 285 -1.45 -13.99 2.49
N LEU A 286 -0.90 -13.19 3.42
CA LEU A 286 -1.58 -12.07 4.02
C LEU A 286 -1.36 -10.81 3.16
N GLY A 287 -0.10 -10.54 2.81
CA GLY A 287 0.29 -9.38 2.00
C GLY A 287 -0.30 -9.42 0.59
N PHE A 288 -0.02 -10.48 -0.15
CA PHE A 288 -0.53 -10.77 -1.49
C PHE A 288 -1.65 -11.80 -1.33
N ARG A 289 -2.84 -11.53 -1.85
CA ARG A 289 -4.01 -12.40 -1.69
C ARG A 289 -5.03 -12.22 -2.80
N HIS A 290 -4.77 -12.83 -3.95
CA HIS A 290 -5.68 -12.84 -5.08
C HIS A 290 -5.60 -14.14 -5.88
N ASN A 291 -6.66 -14.43 -6.62
CA ASN A 291 -6.70 -15.41 -7.72
C ASN A 291 -6.69 -16.90 -7.32
N ARG A 292 -6.02 -17.34 -6.23
CA ARG A 292 -6.05 -18.74 -5.71
C ARG A 292 -5.73 -18.79 -4.21
N LYS A 293 -6.26 -19.81 -3.49
CA LYS A 293 -5.80 -20.12 -2.12
C LYS A 293 -4.30 -20.46 -2.19
N PRO A 294 -3.40 -19.59 -1.74
CA PRO A 294 -1.97 -19.85 -1.84
C PRO A 294 -1.61 -20.98 -0.88
N LYS A 295 -0.65 -21.82 -1.23
CA LYS A 295 -0.10 -22.80 -0.29
C LYS A 295 1.18 -22.31 0.41
N GLY A 296 1.78 -21.21 -0.07
CA GLY A 296 3.09 -20.73 0.38
C GLY A 296 4.24 -21.68 -0.02
N GLU A 297 3.96 -22.58 -0.97
CA GLU A 297 4.82 -23.71 -1.31
C GLU A 297 5.85 -23.34 -2.39
N LEU A 298 5.53 -22.41 -3.29
CA LEU A 298 6.41 -21.95 -4.38
C LEU A 298 6.79 -20.47 -4.26
N TYR A 299 7.82 -20.05 -5.01
CA TYR A 299 8.47 -18.75 -4.83
C TYR A 299 7.60 -17.57 -5.31
N ASP A 300 6.56 -17.88 -6.10
CA ASP A 300 5.64 -16.99 -6.81
C ASP A 300 4.17 -17.46 -6.74
N ASP A 301 3.79 -18.23 -5.71
CA ASP A 301 2.44 -18.80 -5.58
C ASP A 301 1.39 -17.88 -4.95
N VAL A 302 1.78 -16.66 -4.61
CA VAL A 302 0.89 -15.68 -3.99
C VAL A 302 0.73 -14.48 -4.91
N TYR A 303 -0.51 -14.04 -5.14
CA TYR A 303 -0.79 -12.97 -6.10
C TYR A 303 -1.42 -11.77 -5.43
N GLY A 304 -1.18 -10.58 -5.97
CA GLY A 304 -1.77 -9.34 -5.50
C GLY A 304 -2.17 -8.45 -6.66
N VAL A 305 -3.09 -7.51 -6.39
CA VAL A 305 -3.48 -6.51 -7.38
C VAL A 305 -2.51 -5.33 -7.29
N VAL A 306 -1.72 -5.14 -8.34
CA VAL A 306 -0.89 -3.93 -8.53
C VAL A 306 -1.62 -3.01 -9.51
N THR A 307 -1.74 -1.74 -9.18
CA THR A 307 -2.34 -0.73 -10.07
C THR A 307 -1.35 0.39 -10.31
N PHE A 308 -1.25 0.82 -11.55
CA PHE A 308 -0.23 1.71 -12.05
C PHE A 308 -0.75 3.14 -12.22
N PHE A 309 0.15 4.10 -12.39
CA PHE A 309 -0.19 5.54 -12.44
C PHE A 309 -1.10 5.95 -13.60
N ASP A 310 -1.21 5.15 -14.65
CA ASP A 310 -2.14 5.36 -15.78
C ASP A 310 -3.52 4.72 -15.56
N GLY A 311 -3.73 4.03 -14.43
CA GLY A 311 -4.98 3.39 -14.06
C GLY A 311 -5.16 1.97 -14.57
N HIS A 312 -4.19 1.37 -15.26
CA HIS A 312 -4.26 -0.08 -15.51
C HIS A 312 -3.90 -0.86 -14.24
N SER A 313 -4.47 -2.06 -14.11
CA SER A 313 -4.27 -2.93 -12.95
C SER A 313 -3.98 -4.35 -13.38
N GLU A 314 -3.01 -4.99 -12.74
CA GLU A 314 -2.61 -6.35 -13.04
C GLU A 314 -2.62 -7.21 -11.77
N ILE A 315 -2.96 -8.49 -11.92
CA ILE A 315 -2.75 -9.48 -10.87
C ILE A 315 -1.36 -10.05 -11.09
N MET A 316 -0.44 -9.77 -10.18
CA MET A 316 0.97 -10.15 -10.29
C MET A 316 1.35 -11.07 -9.14
N SER A 317 2.27 -12.00 -9.37
CA SER A 317 2.87 -12.76 -8.27
C SER A 317 3.65 -11.84 -7.34
N ASP A 318 3.84 -12.30 -6.10
CA ASP A 318 4.64 -11.64 -5.09
C ASP A 318 6.10 -11.42 -5.52
N LEU A 319 6.66 -12.27 -6.38
CA LEU A 319 8.00 -12.06 -6.95
C LEU A 319 7.98 -11.07 -8.12
N GLU A 320 7.00 -11.12 -9.02
CA GLU A 320 6.92 -10.14 -10.11
C GLU A 320 6.73 -8.72 -9.58
N ALA A 321 5.94 -8.58 -8.51
CA ALA A 321 5.74 -7.30 -7.87
C ALA A 321 7.01 -6.73 -7.21
N THR A 322 8.06 -7.53 -6.95
CA THR A 322 9.32 -6.97 -6.42
C THR A 322 10.18 -6.29 -7.47
N ASN A 323 9.76 -6.26 -8.75
CA ASN A 323 10.50 -5.57 -9.80
C ASN A 323 10.70 -4.09 -9.44
N PRO A 324 11.95 -3.63 -9.21
CA PRO A 324 12.21 -2.27 -8.78
C PRO A 324 11.78 -1.21 -9.79
N THR A 325 11.70 -1.52 -11.10
CA THR A 325 11.31 -0.52 -12.10
C THR A 325 9.91 0.05 -11.86
N TYR A 326 9.03 -0.73 -11.22
CA TYR A 326 7.67 -0.30 -10.87
C TYR A 326 7.64 0.72 -9.74
N TRP A 327 8.61 0.70 -8.82
CA TRP A 327 8.51 1.41 -7.54
C TRP A 327 9.42 2.62 -7.43
N PHE A 328 10.05 3.03 -8.53
CA PHE A 328 11.00 4.14 -8.56
C PHE A 328 10.76 5.04 -9.78
N PRO A 329 10.96 6.36 -9.66
CA PRO A 329 10.96 7.26 -10.81
C PRO A 329 11.98 6.82 -11.86
N THR A 330 11.65 7.03 -13.14
CA THR A 330 12.60 6.77 -14.24
C THR A 330 13.87 7.59 -14.04
N GLY A 331 15.04 7.00 -14.32
CA GLY A 331 16.33 7.63 -14.11
C GLY A 331 16.93 7.47 -12.71
N SER A 332 16.16 6.93 -11.75
CA SER A 332 16.68 6.54 -10.43
C SER A 332 17.80 5.51 -10.57
N LYS A 333 18.85 5.65 -9.77
CA LYS A 333 19.90 4.65 -9.61
C LYS A 333 19.71 3.97 -8.27
N LEU A 334 19.67 2.64 -8.31
CA LEU A 334 19.44 1.83 -7.13
C LEU A 334 20.75 1.58 -6.37
N GLY A 335 20.63 1.48 -5.05
CA GLY A 335 21.70 1.13 -4.12
C GLY A 335 22.17 -0.33 -4.31
N GLY A 336 23.05 -0.76 -3.41
CA GLY A 336 23.68 -2.08 -3.51
C GLY A 336 22.67 -3.24 -3.41
N PRO A 337 22.99 -4.41 -4.01
CA PRO A 337 22.07 -5.55 -4.08
C PRO A 337 21.60 -6.08 -2.71
N SER A 338 22.33 -5.80 -1.62
CA SER A 338 21.97 -6.23 -0.27
C SER A 338 20.66 -5.67 0.28
N GLU A 339 20.05 -4.68 -0.38
CA GLU A 339 18.75 -4.12 0.01
C GLU A 339 17.55 -4.88 -0.59
N PHE A 340 17.79 -5.76 -1.55
CA PHE A 340 16.75 -6.51 -2.26
C PHE A 340 16.63 -7.93 -1.70
N TRP A 341 15.48 -8.56 -1.92
CA TRP A 341 15.29 -9.98 -1.62
C TRP A 341 16.19 -10.85 -2.51
N GLU A 342 16.62 -12.01 -2.03
CA GLU A 342 17.50 -12.93 -2.79
C GLU A 342 16.84 -13.31 -4.12
N SER A 343 15.57 -13.70 -4.06
CA SER A 343 14.76 -14.06 -5.22
C SER A 343 14.60 -12.89 -6.21
N THR A 344 14.52 -11.65 -5.70
CA THR A 344 14.46 -10.44 -6.55
C THR A 344 15.77 -10.23 -7.30
N ARG A 345 16.92 -10.41 -6.62
CA ARG A 345 18.23 -10.32 -7.26
C ARG A 345 18.43 -11.37 -8.34
N ALA A 346 18.02 -12.60 -8.05
CA ALA A 346 18.12 -13.71 -8.99
C ALA A 346 17.23 -13.47 -10.23
N ARG A 347 16.04 -12.89 -10.04
CA ARG A 347 15.09 -12.63 -11.13
C ARG A 347 15.44 -11.40 -11.96
N PHE A 348 15.96 -10.34 -11.34
CA PHE A 348 16.22 -9.05 -11.96
C PHE A 348 17.68 -8.59 -11.81
N PRO A 349 18.68 -9.40 -12.21
CA PRO A 349 20.09 -9.13 -11.90
C PRO A 349 20.60 -7.83 -12.52
N ASN A 350 20.10 -7.44 -13.69
CA ASN A 350 20.54 -6.26 -14.42
C ASN A 350 19.99 -4.95 -13.86
N LEU A 351 18.92 -4.98 -13.05
CA LEU A 351 18.31 -3.77 -12.50
C LEU A 351 19.03 -3.27 -11.25
N LEU A 352 19.97 -4.05 -10.71
CA LEU A 352 20.63 -3.80 -9.41
C LEU A 352 22.10 -3.42 -9.56
N THR A 353 22.52 -3.06 -10.78
CA THR A 353 23.93 -2.79 -11.15
C THR A 353 24.34 -1.33 -10.93
N GLY A 354 23.46 -0.50 -10.35
CA GLY A 354 23.67 0.96 -10.21
C GLY A 354 23.42 1.75 -11.50
N GLU A 355 23.01 1.07 -12.57
CA GLU A 355 22.50 1.70 -13.78
C GLU A 355 21.18 2.44 -13.49
N ALA A 356 20.90 3.45 -14.30
CA ALA A 356 19.66 4.22 -14.18
C ALA A 356 18.48 3.40 -14.69
N ILE A 357 17.40 3.35 -13.92
CA ILE A 357 16.15 2.69 -14.32
C ILE A 357 15.66 3.30 -15.63
N SER A 358 15.46 2.44 -16.63
CA SER A 358 14.87 2.77 -17.93
C SER A 358 13.45 2.19 -18.05
N PRO A 359 12.60 2.80 -18.93
CA PRO A 359 11.25 2.31 -19.25
C PRO A 359 11.14 0.85 -19.62
#